data_AF-E1QPN5-F1
#
_entry.id   AF-E1QPN5-F1
#
_cell.length_a   1.000
_cell.length_b   1.000
_cell.length_c   1.000
_cell.angle_alpha   90.00
_cell.angle_beta   90.00
_cell.angle_gamma   90.00
#
_symmetry.space_group_name_H-M   'P 1'
#
loop_
_entity.id
_entity.type
_entity.pdbx_description
1 polymer ?
#
loop_
_entity_poly.entity_id
_entity_poly.type
_entity_poly.pdbx_seq_one_letter_code
_entity_poly.pdbx_strand_id
1 'polypeptide(L)'
;MAGLFMDTLDIWLMTLGITLITAAYGVFMNFVRKPRIATDGARAETVERTQEVTVCFNVNRCLSLFFISVGIYALITGLWATMTWPLPGPYNIIFSDAWPIFGLVSLMLGLAMYIGADLRYLALPIVLFSIPVIVYGVDILVHGLTAEPLFASAMYILLGLAMLISPGAMLPRGNVGRYVGVIVMILLILSGILAFFIGISATFEHTLIWSKWAPWYGVSG
;
A
#
# COMPACT_ATOMS: atom_id res chain seq x y z
N MET A 1 22.83 26.02 -6.01
CA MET A 1 21.41 26.11 -6.41
C MET A 1 20.81 24.73 -6.21
N ALA A 2 19.93 24.55 -5.23
CA ALA A 2 19.15 23.32 -5.16
C ALA A 2 18.24 23.30 -6.39
N GLY A 3 18.37 22.30 -7.25
CA GLY A 3 17.51 22.17 -8.42
C GLY A 3 16.07 21.98 -7.96
N LEU A 4 15.18 22.88 -8.37
CA LEU A 4 13.74 22.68 -8.21
C LEU A 4 13.31 21.61 -9.21
N PHE A 5 13.01 20.41 -8.70
CA PHE A 5 12.54 19.27 -9.49
C PHE A 5 11.08 18.96 -9.14
N MET A 6 10.29 18.51 -10.12
CA MET A 6 8.95 18.00 -9.82
C MET A 6 9.07 16.69 -9.06
N ASP A 7 8.73 16.70 -7.79
CA ASP A 7 8.82 15.50 -6.96
C ASP A 7 7.56 14.63 -7.12
N THR A 8 7.71 13.49 -7.79
CA THR A 8 6.62 12.51 -7.95
C THR A 8 6.34 11.75 -6.64
N LEU A 9 7.23 11.84 -5.66
CA LEU A 9 7.12 11.13 -4.39
C LEU A 9 5.90 11.58 -3.57
N ASP A 10 5.50 12.85 -3.69
CA ASP A 10 4.31 13.42 -3.05
C ASP A 10 3.04 12.63 -3.40
N ILE A 11 2.80 12.45 -4.71
CA ILE A 11 1.62 11.73 -5.20
C ILE A 11 1.75 10.22 -4.96
N TRP A 12 2.96 9.67 -4.98
CA TRP A 12 3.19 8.25 -4.67
C TRP A 12 2.84 7.93 -3.22
N LEU A 13 3.24 8.77 -2.26
CA LEU A 13 2.90 8.58 -0.85
C LEU A 13 1.40 8.69 -0.59
N MET A 14 0.70 9.64 -1.22
CA MET A 14 -0.76 9.72 -1.10
C MET A 14 -1.44 8.51 -1.74
N THR A 15 -0.96 8.07 -2.91
CA THR A 15 -1.47 6.87 -3.60
C THR A 15 -1.26 5.63 -2.73
N LEU A 16 -0.08 5.49 -2.12
CA LEU A 16 0.22 4.44 -1.14
C LEU A 16 -0.80 4.49 0.00
N GLY A 17 -1.01 5.66 0.62
CA GLY A 17 -1.97 5.85 1.70
C GLY A 17 -3.38 5.37 1.35
N ILE A 18 -3.89 5.78 0.18
CA ILE A 18 -5.19 5.32 -0.33
C ILE A 18 -5.19 3.79 -0.46
N THR A 19 -4.19 3.23 -1.12
CA THR A 19 -4.11 1.79 -1.40
C THR A 19 -4.02 0.95 -0.14
N LEU A 20 -3.29 1.41 0.89
CA LEU A 20 -3.18 0.67 2.16
C LEU A 20 -4.50 0.67 2.94
N ILE A 21 -5.25 1.77 2.93
CA ILE A 21 -6.60 1.81 3.52
C ILE A 21 -7.55 0.92 2.73
N THR A 22 -7.49 0.94 1.40
CA THR A 22 -8.26 0.04 0.54
C THR A 22 -7.90 -1.44 0.78
N ALA A 23 -6.63 -1.75 1.00
CA ALA A 23 -6.17 -3.09 1.35
C ALA A 23 -6.68 -3.53 2.72
N ALA A 24 -6.72 -2.64 3.71
CA ALA A 24 -7.34 -2.92 5.02
C ALA A 24 -8.84 -3.26 4.86
N TYR A 25 -9.56 -2.54 4.01
CA TYR A 25 -10.95 -2.88 3.67
C TYR A 25 -11.06 -4.24 2.96
N GLY A 26 -10.13 -4.55 2.05
CA GLY A 26 -10.03 -5.86 1.42
C GLY A 26 -9.82 -6.99 2.44
N VAL A 27 -8.92 -6.79 3.41
CA VAL A 27 -8.70 -7.75 4.52
C VAL A 27 -9.96 -7.92 5.34
N PHE A 28 -10.66 -6.81 5.66
CA PHE A 28 -11.92 -6.87 6.39
C PHE A 28 -12.95 -7.78 5.70
N MET A 29 -13.15 -7.53 4.40
CA MET A 29 -14.15 -8.24 3.60
C MET A 29 -13.80 -9.72 3.39
N ASN A 30 -12.52 -10.07 3.25
CA ASN A 30 -12.10 -11.43 2.92
C ASN A 30 -11.80 -12.30 4.15
N PHE A 31 -11.33 -11.73 5.26
CA PHE A 31 -10.79 -12.52 6.38
C PHE A 31 -11.38 -12.18 7.75
N VAL A 32 -12.02 -11.01 7.93
CA VAL A 32 -12.49 -10.56 9.25
C VAL A 32 -14.00 -10.62 9.41
N ARG A 33 -14.74 -10.26 8.35
CA ARG A 33 -16.20 -10.21 8.35
C ARG A 33 -16.78 -11.62 8.52
N LYS A 34 -17.72 -11.77 9.48
CA LYS A 34 -18.47 -13.01 9.68
C LYS A 34 -19.69 -13.08 8.78
N PRO A 35 -20.12 -14.29 8.45
CA PRO A 35 -21.47 -14.49 8.00
C PRO A 35 -22.51 -14.03 9.02
N ARG A 36 -23.56 -13.34 8.58
CA ARG A 36 -24.80 -13.33 9.35
C ARG A 36 -25.36 -14.75 9.26
N ILE A 37 -25.65 -15.34 10.42
CA ILE A 37 -26.33 -16.62 10.52
C ILE A 37 -27.76 -16.30 10.96
N ALA A 38 -28.71 -16.52 10.07
CA ALA A 38 -30.13 -16.47 10.33
C ALA A 38 -30.48 -17.52 11.38
N THR A 39 -31.28 -17.09 12.34
CA THR A 39 -31.78 -17.87 13.49
C THR A 39 -32.68 -19.06 13.10
N ASP A 40 -32.95 -19.25 11.82
CA ASP A 40 -34.00 -20.10 11.28
C ASP A 40 -33.31 -21.22 10.48
N GLY A 41 -32.98 -22.30 11.20
CA GLY A 41 -31.96 -23.30 10.85
C GLY A 41 -32.02 -23.92 9.44
N ALA A 42 -30.84 -24.24 8.94
CA ALA A 42 -30.52 -25.04 7.74
C ALA A 42 -30.78 -24.41 6.36
N ARG A 43 -31.97 -23.88 6.05
CA ARG A 43 -32.25 -23.30 4.72
C ARG A 43 -31.78 -21.86 4.59
N ALA A 44 -31.85 -21.09 5.68
CA ALA A 44 -31.36 -19.72 5.69
C ALA A 44 -29.83 -19.63 5.68
N GLU A 45 -29.15 -20.55 6.39
CA GLU A 45 -27.67 -20.60 6.44
C GLU A 45 -27.02 -20.84 5.07
N THR A 46 -27.60 -21.71 4.23
CA THR A 46 -27.08 -21.97 2.87
C THR A 46 -27.32 -20.80 1.93
N VAL A 47 -28.47 -20.12 2.03
CA VAL A 47 -28.79 -18.94 1.22
C VAL A 47 -27.92 -17.74 1.62
N GLU A 48 -27.78 -17.46 2.91
CA GLU A 48 -26.92 -16.37 3.41
C GLU A 48 -25.45 -16.60 3.06
N ARG A 49 -24.94 -17.83 3.22
CA ARG A 49 -23.57 -18.16 2.83
C ARG A 49 -23.33 -17.94 1.34
N THR A 50 -24.30 -18.28 0.48
CA THR A 50 -24.20 -18.06 -0.97
C THR A 50 -24.25 -16.57 -1.32
N GLN A 51 -25.13 -15.82 -0.67
CA GLN A 51 -25.23 -14.36 -0.85
C GLN A 51 -23.94 -13.66 -0.44
N GLU A 52 -23.32 -14.07 0.66
CA GLU A 52 -22.08 -13.47 1.14
C GLU A 52 -20.88 -13.76 0.26
N VAL A 53 -20.74 -15.00 -0.22
CA VAL A 53 -19.73 -15.34 -1.23
C VAL A 53 -19.91 -14.45 -2.45
N THR A 54 -21.16 -14.21 -2.88
CA THR A 54 -21.46 -13.33 -4.01
C THR A 54 -21.11 -11.86 -3.74
N VAL A 55 -21.40 -11.35 -2.55
CA VAL A 55 -21.04 -9.97 -2.15
C VAL A 55 -19.53 -9.80 -2.08
N CYS A 56 -18.81 -10.70 -1.42
CA CYS A 56 -17.34 -10.64 -1.35
C CYS A 56 -16.72 -10.76 -2.74
N PHE A 57 -17.25 -11.63 -3.60
CA PHE A 57 -16.81 -11.74 -4.99
C PHE A 57 -17.00 -10.43 -5.76
N ASN A 58 -18.17 -9.80 -5.67
CA ASN A 58 -18.44 -8.52 -6.33
C ASN A 58 -17.56 -7.39 -5.80
N VAL A 59 -17.34 -7.32 -4.48
CA VAL A 59 -16.45 -6.34 -3.86
C VAL A 59 -15.01 -6.56 -4.33
N ASN A 60 -14.51 -7.79 -4.31
CA ASN A 60 -13.18 -8.12 -4.82
C ASN A 60 -13.05 -7.72 -6.30
N ARG A 61 -14.09 -7.93 -7.11
CA ARG A 61 -14.08 -7.51 -8.51
C ARG A 61 -13.96 -5.98 -8.66
N CYS A 62 -14.69 -5.20 -7.86
CA CYS A 62 -14.52 -3.74 -7.87
C CYS A 62 -13.13 -3.31 -7.37
N LEU A 63 -12.66 -3.89 -6.26
CA LEU A 63 -11.32 -3.61 -5.72
C LEU A 63 -10.21 -4.02 -6.70
N SER A 64 -10.43 -5.06 -7.50
CA SER A 64 -9.46 -5.55 -8.48
C SER A 64 -9.08 -4.48 -9.49
N LEU A 65 -10.06 -3.71 -10.00
CA LEU A 65 -9.81 -2.63 -10.95
C LEU A 65 -8.90 -1.55 -10.34
N PHE A 66 -9.13 -1.21 -9.07
CA PHE A 66 -8.30 -0.27 -8.33
C PHE A 66 -6.87 -0.79 -8.16
N PHE A 67 -6.70 -2.02 -7.65
CA PHE A 67 -5.39 -2.61 -7.42
C PHE A 67 -4.60 -2.85 -8.70
N ILE A 68 -5.25 -3.26 -9.79
CA ILE A 68 -4.62 -3.39 -11.11
C ILE A 68 -4.16 -2.02 -11.60
N SER A 69 -5.02 -1.00 -11.54
CA SER A 69 -4.69 0.34 -12.05
C SER A 69 -3.53 0.97 -11.28
N VAL A 70 -3.60 0.94 -9.94
CA VAL A 70 -2.50 1.42 -9.08
C VAL A 70 -1.24 0.58 -9.28
N GLY A 71 -1.39 -0.74 -9.41
CA GLY A 71 -0.26 -1.64 -9.60
C GLY A 71 0.49 -1.40 -10.91
N ILE A 72 -0.23 -1.21 -12.02
CA ILE A 72 0.36 -0.82 -13.32
C ILE A 72 1.05 0.53 -13.19
N TYR A 73 0.37 1.51 -12.61
CA TYR A 73 0.92 2.86 -12.41
C TYR A 73 2.22 2.81 -11.60
N ALA A 74 2.21 2.14 -10.45
CA ALA A 74 3.35 2.06 -9.56
C ALA A 74 4.52 1.28 -10.17
N LEU A 75 4.25 0.19 -10.88
CA LEU A 75 5.28 -0.58 -11.56
C LEU A 75 5.96 0.24 -12.66
N ILE A 76 5.18 0.90 -13.53
CA ILE A 76 5.73 1.70 -14.63
C ILE A 76 6.51 2.89 -14.10
N THR A 77 5.93 3.66 -13.18
CA THR A 77 6.57 4.87 -12.66
C THR A 77 7.77 4.57 -11.78
N GLY A 78 7.76 3.47 -11.04
CA GLY A 78 8.90 3.00 -10.26
C GLY A 78 10.04 2.52 -11.13
N LEU A 79 9.76 1.66 -12.12
CA LEU A 79 10.79 1.19 -13.07
C LEU A 79 11.38 2.36 -13.86
N TRP A 80 10.53 3.29 -14.30
CA TRP A 80 10.99 4.53 -14.92
C TRP A 80 11.93 5.28 -13.99
N ALA A 81 11.54 5.54 -12.75
CA ALA A 81 12.39 6.26 -11.79
C ALA A 81 13.72 5.56 -11.54
N THR A 82 13.75 4.24 -11.37
CA THR A 82 15.00 3.46 -11.25
C THR A 82 15.89 3.60 -12.50
N MET A 83 15.31 3.60 -13.71
CA MET A 83 16.06 3.72 -14.96
C MET A 83 16.53 5.14 -15.27
N THR A 84 15.74 6.16 -14.90
CA THR A 84 16.01 7.56 -15.21
C THR A 84 16.62 8.31 -14.04
N TRP A 85 17.06 7.62 -12.99
CA TRP A 85 17.66 8.23 -11.81
C TRP A 85 19.03 8.86 -12.14
N PRO A 86 19.17 10.19 -12.03
CA PRO A 86 20.32 10.73 -11.33
C PRO A 86 19.91 11.91 -10.44
N LEU A 87 18.82 11.79 -9.69
CA LEU A 87 18.43 12.82 -8.75
C LEU A 87 19.42 12.80 -7.56
N PRO A 88 19.93 13.96 -7.11
CA PRO A 88 20.99 14.02 -6.10
C PRO A 88 20.48 13.58 -4.74
N GLY A 89 21.16 12.59 -4.15
CA GLY A 89 20.94 12.13 -2.78
C GLY A 89 20.43 10.68 -2.68
N PRO A 90 20.82 9.96 -1.62
CA PRO A 90 20.46 8.54 -1.42
C PRO A 90 18.97 8.31 -1.11
N TYR A 91 18.27 9.35 -0.67
CA TYR A 91 16.89 9.31 -0.16
C TYR A 91 15.92 8.62 -1.12
N ASN A 92 15.98 9.05 -2.37
CA ASN A 92 14.99 8.69 -3.34
C ASN A 92 15.26 7.34 -4.03
N ILE A 93 16.45 6.75 -3.84
CA ILE A 93 16.75 5.39 -4.30
C ILE A 93 15.81 4.42 -3.56
N ILE A 94 15.67 4.59 -2.25
CA ILE A 94 14.82 3.73 -1.42
C ILE A 94 13.35 3.83 -1.82
N PHE A 95 12.86 5.05 -2.05
CA PHE A 95 11.48 5.25 -2.49
C PHE A 95 11.24 4.73 -3.91
N SER A 96 12.18 4.97 -4.83
CA SER A 96 12.09 4.51 -6.21
C SER A 96 12.19 3.00 -6.35
N ASP A 97 13.01 2.33 -5.55
CA ASP A 97 13.17 0.87 -5.60
C ASP A 97 12.04 0.11 -4.88
N ALA A 98 11.46 0.70 -3.83
CA ALA A 98 10.31 0.12 -3.15
C ALA A 98 9.01 0.24 -3.95
N TRP A 99 8.89 1.26 -4.81
CA TRP A 99 7.67 1.55 -5.55
C TRP A 99 7.27 0.46 -6.57
N PRO A 100 8.19 -0.13 -7.37
CA PRO A 100 7.91 -1.29 -8.20
C PRO A 100 7.44 -2.51 -7.40
N ILE A 101 8.00 -2.73 -6.21
CA ILE A 101 7.60 -3.85 -5.33
C ILE A 101 6.15 -3.68 -4.91
N PHE A 102 5.77 -2.47 -4.49
CA PHE A 102 4.39 -2.12 -4.21
C PHE A 102 3.47 -2.31 -5.43
N GLY A 103 3.95 -1.93 -6.62
CA GLY A 103 3.25 -2.16 -7.88
C GLY A 103 3.01 -3.65 -8.18
N LEU A 104 4.02 -4.49 -8.01
CA LEU A 104 3.92 -5.94 -8.19
C LEU A 104 2.92 -6.57 -7.21
N VAL A 105 3.01 -6.25 -5.92
CA VAL A 105 2.09 -6.78 -4.90
C VAL A 105 0.65 -6.34 -5.19
N SER A 106 0.44 -5.08 -5.57
CA SER A 106 -0.87 -4.56 -5.93
C SER A 106 -1.43 -5.25 -7.18
N LEU A 107 -0.60 -5.46 -8.22
CA LEU A 107 -0.97 -6.20 -9.42
C LEU A 107 -1.37 -7.65 -9.10
N MET A 108 -0.57 -8.35 -8.30
CA MET A 108 -0.84 -9.74 -7.91
C MET A 108 -2.18 -9.84 -7.17
N LEU A 109 -2.42 -8.93 -6.22
CA LEU A 109 -3.67 -8.89 -5.47
C LEU A 109 -4.86 -8.58 -6.39
N GLY A 110 -4.73 -7.56 -7.24
CA GLY A 110 -5.78 -7.17 -8.17
C GLY A 110 -6.11 -8.26 -9.18
N LEU A 111 -5.11 -8.89 -9.80
CA LEU A 111 -5.33 -9.99 -10.74
C LEU A 111 -5.99 -11.19 -10.08
N ALA A 112 -5.55 -11.58 -8.88
CA ALA A 112 -6.16 -12.68 -8.13
C ALA A 112 -7.63 -12.39 -7.80
N MET A 113 -7.94 -11.16 -7.37
CA MET A 113 -9.32 -10.71 -7.13
C MET A 113 -10.16 -10.70 -8.40
N TYR A 114 -9.59 -10.29 -9.54
CA TYR A 114 -10.29 -10.20 -10.82
C TYR A 114 -10.71 -11.57 -11.37
N ILE A 115 -9.80 -12.56 -11.30
CA ILE A 115 -10.07 -13.92 -11.78
C ILE A 115 -10.81 -14.79 -10.74
N GLY A 116 -11.07 -14.26 -9.54
CA GLY A 116 -11.72 -15.00 -8.45
C GLY A 116 -10.83 -16.09 -7.83
N ALA A 117 -9.51 -15.94 -7.90
CA ALA A 117 -8.59 -16.88 -7.26
C ALA A 117 -8.66 -16.78 -5.74
N ASP A 118 -8.39 -17.88 -5.04
CA ASP A 118 -8.27 -17.87 -3.58
C ASP A 118 -7.02 -17.05 -3.20
N LEU A 119 -7.25 -15.92 -2.52
CA LEU A 119 -6.21 -15.00 -2.10
C LEU A 119 -5.15 -15.67 -1.22
N ARG A 120 -5.47 -16.79 -0.55
CA ARG A 120 -4.52 -17.58 0.26
C ARG A 120 -3.26 -17.97 -0.49
N TYR A 121 -3.34 -18.21 -1.79
CA TYR A 121 -2.17 -18.56 -2.60
C TYR A 121 -1.18 -17.39 -2.75
N LEU A 122 -1.59 -16.16 -2.45
CA LEU A 122 -0.69 -15.00 -2.41
C LEU A 122 0.03 -14.83 -1.06
N ALA A 123 -0.29 -15.62 -0.04
CA ALA A 123 0.31 -15.46 1.29
C ALA A 123 1.85 -15.57 1.26
N LEU A 124 2.38 -16.58 0.55
CA LEU A 124 3.82 -16.77 0.45
C LEU A 124 4.54 -15.62 -0.28
N PRO A 125 4.14 -15.22 -1.51
CA PRO A 125 4.81 -14.11 -2.18
C PRO A 125 4.68 -12.79 -1.42
N ILE A 126 3.54 -12.50 -0.77
CA ILE A 126 3.37 -11.28 0.04
C ILE A 126 4.38 -11.25 1.21
N VAL A 127 4.61 -12.38 1.87
CA VAL A 127 5.66 -12.47 2.92
C VAL A 127 7.04 -12.21 2.35
N LEU A 128 7.39 -12.79 1.20
CA LEU A 128 8.72 -12.60 0.63
C LEU A 128 8.97 -11.13 0.25
N PHE A 129 7.96 -10.45 -0.27
CA PHE A 129 8.03 -9.01 -0.54
C PHE A 129 8.09 -8.15 0.73
N SER A 130 7.77 -8.68 1.92
CA SER A 130 7.87 -7.91 3.15
C SER A 130 9.32 -7.64 3.56
N ILE A 131 10.24 -8.55 3.20
CA ILE A 131 11.65 -8.46 3.58
C ILE A 131 12.30 -7.16 3.07
N PRO A 132 12.30 -6.85 1.76
CA PRO A 132 12.90 -5.60 1.27
C PRO A 132 12.22 -4.36 1.84
N VAL A 133 10.90 -4.39 2.04
CA VAL A 133 10.15 -3.27 2.64
C VAL A 133 10.62 -2.98 4.07
N ILE A 134 10.83 -4.01 4.89
CA ILE A 134 11.38 -3.86 6.25
C ILE A 134 12.81 -3.35 6.20
N VAL A 135 13.65 -3.90 5.31
CA VAL A 135 15.04 -3.48 5.14
C VAL A 135 15.11 -1.98 4.81
N TYR A 136 14.28 -1.50 3.90
CA TYR A 136 14.19 -0.06 3.58
C TYR A 136 13.75 0.78 4.76
N GLY A 137 12.79 0.32 5.57
CA GLY A 137 12.40 1.01 6.80
C GLY A 137 13.54 1.12 7.82
N VAL A 138 14.36 0.08 7.97
CA VAL A 138 15.55 0.11 8.83
C VAL A 138 16.61 1.04 8.26
N ASP A 139 16.85 1.00 6.95
CA ASP A 139 17.86 1.81 6.28
C ASP A 139 17.59 3.32 6.40
N ILE A 140 16.31 3.72 6.23
CA ILE A 140 15.84 5.09 6.46
C ILE A 140 16.17 5.56 7.88
N LEU A 141 15.96 4.70 8.89
CA LEU A 141 16.19 5.06 10.29
C LEU A 141 17.67 5.17 10.62
N VAL A 142 18.49 4.24 10.13
CA VAL A 142 19.93 4.19 10.41
C VAL A 142 20.65 5.38 9.79
N HIS A 143 20.30 5.74 8.55
CA HIS A 143 21.02 6.75 7.79
C HIS A 143 20.32 8.12 7.75
N GLY A 144 19.16 8.27 8.40
CA GLY A 144 18.45 9.56 8.49
C GLY A 144 18.05 10.10 7.12
N LEU A 145 17.52 9.24 6.25
CA LEU A 145 17.41 9.51 4.81
C LEU A 145 16.25 10.42 4.42
N THR A 146 15.51 10.97 5.37
CA THR A 146 14.42 11.91 5.11
C THR A 146 14.42 13.02 6.15
N ALA A 147 13.65 14.09 5.92
CA ALA A 147 13.43 15.13 6.94
C ALA A 147 12.77 14.56 8.22
N GLU A 148 12.01 13.48 8.07
CA GLU A 148 11.24 12.83 9.13
C GLU A 148 11.56 11.31 9.18
N PRO A 149 12.79 10.90 9.57
CA PRO A 149 13.25 9.51 9.43
C PRO A 149 12.42 8.53 10.23
N LEU A 150 11.97 8.95 11.42
CA LEU A 150 11.18 8.12 12.33
C LEU A 150 9.83 7.77 11.71
N PHE A 151 9.12 8.74 11.15
CA PHE A 151 7.80 8.52 10.55
C PHE A 151 7.90 7.71 9.26
N ALA A 152 8.90 8.00 8.42
CA ALA A 152 9.15 7.23 7.20
C ALA A 152 9.53 5.78 7.52
N SER A 153 10.46 5.55 8.46
CA SER A 153 10.81 4.21 8.92
C SER A 153 9.60 3.45 9.48
N ALA A 154 8.82 4.09 10.35
CA ALA A 154 7.62 3.50 10.93
C ALA A 154 6.61 3.09 9.85
N MET A 155 6.38 3.92 8.83
CA MET A 155 5.52 3.59 7.70
C MET A 155 5.97 2.27 7.03
N TYR A 156 7.24 2.19 6.62
CA TYR A 156 7.79 1.01 5.96
C TYR A 156 7.75 -0.23 6.85
N ILE A 157 8.14 -0.11 8.13
CA ILE A 157 8.15 -1.25 9.06
C ILE A 157 6.72 -1.74 9.33
N LEU A 158 5.75 -0.84 9.54
CA LEU A 158 4.36 -1.22 9.75
C LEU A 158 3.77 -1.93 8.54
N LEU A 159 4.03 -1.43 7.32
CA LEU A 159 3.64 -2.10 6.08
C LEU A 159 4.30 -3.48 5.95
N GLY A 160 5.60 -3.55 6.17
CA GLY A 160 6.36 -4.79 6.12
C GLY A 160 5.86 -5.83 7.14
N LEU A 161 5.56 -5.41 8.36
CA LEU A 161 4.96 -6.28 9.38
C LEU A 161 3.56 -6.75 8.98
N ALA A 162 2.73 -5.87 8.40
CA ALA A 162 1.41 -6.24 7.90
C ALA A 162 1.50 -7.35 6.83
N MET A 163 2.45 -7.22 5.90
CA MET A 163 2.72 -8.22 4.87
C MET A 163 3.26 -9.51 5.46
N LEU A 164 4.22 -9.43 6.39
CA LEU A 164 4.88 -10.57 7.02
C LEU A 164 3.89 -11.45 7.80
N ILE A 165 2.96 -10.84 8.54
CA ILE A 165 1.98 -11.58 9.35
C ILE A 165 0.70 -11.94 8.57
N SER A 166 0.53 -11.42 7.36
CA SER A 166 -0.66 -11.65 6.53
C SER A 166 -1.03 -13.13 6.32
N PRO A 167 -0.11 -14.11 6.21
CA PRO A 167 -0.49 -15.52 6.15
C PRO A 167 -1.26 -15.99 7.37
N GLY A 168 -0.98 -15.41 8.55
CA GLY A 168 -1.72 -15.70 9.77
C GLY A 168 -3.17 -15.25 9.71
N ALA A 169 -3.52 -14.29 8.86
CA ALA A 169 -4.90 -13.93 8.55
C ALA A 169 -5.51 -14.83 7.47
N MET A 170 -4.69 -15.21 6.48
CA MET A 170 -5.17 -15.86 5.26
C MET A 170 -5.32 -17.38 5.40
N LEU A 171 -4.35 -18.06 6.02
CA LEU A 171 -4.24 -19.52 6.03
C LEU A 171 -5.04 -20.21 7.15
N PRO A 172 -5.03 -19.74 8.42
CA PRO A 172 -5.75 -20.41 9.50
C PRO A 172 -7.26 -20.41 9.29
N ARG A 173 -7.92 -21.47 9.76
CA ARG A 173 -9.39 -21.55 9.83
C ARG A 173 -9.88 -21.10 11.21
N GLY A 174 -11.05 -20.48 11.26
CA GLY A 174 -11.69 -20.05 12.51
C GLY A 174 -11.25 -18.67 13.01
N ASN A 175 -11.30 -18.45 14.32
CA ASN A 175 -11.14 -17.11 14.92
C ASN A 175 -9.70 -16.57 14.84
N VAL A 176 -8.68 -17.43 14.74
CA VAL A 176 -7.27 -17.01 14.67
C VAL A 176 -7.04 -16.12 13.44
N GLY A 177 -7.48 -16.56 12.26
CA GLY A 177 -7.36 -15.77 11.03
C GLY A 177 -8.04 -14.41 11.13
N ARG A 178 -9.16 -14.35 11.84
CA ARG A 178 -9.88 -13.10 12.10
C ARG A 178 -9.08 -12.15 13.00
N TYR A 179 -8.53 -12.62 14.11
CA TYR A 179 -7.76 -11.77 15.02
C TYR A 179 -6.50 -11.24 14.35
N VAL A 180 -5.77 -12.10 13.63
CA VAL A 180 -4.61 -11.65 12.85
C VAL A 180 -5.04 -10.69 11.74
N GLY A 181 -6.16 -10.94 11.08
CA GLY A 181 -6.73 -10.03 10.07
C GLY A 181 -7.00 -8.62 10.63
N VAL A 182 -7.52 -8.51 11.85
CA VAL A 182 -7.69 -7.21 12.53
C VAL A 182 -6.34 -6.52 12.79
N ILE A 183 -5.33 -7.27 13.23
CA ILE A 183 -3.98 -6.72 13.43
C ILE A 183 -3.40 -6.21 12.11
N VAL A 184 -3.49 -7.01 11.04
CA VAL A 184 -3.05 -6.61 9.69
C VAL A 184 -3.76 -5.33 9.24
N MET A 185 -5.07 -5.23 9.44
CA MET A 185 -5.83 -4.02 9.11
C MET A 185 -5.30 -2.79 9.86
N ILE A 186 -5.06 -2.91 11.17
CA ILE A 186 -4.54 -1.80 11.97
C ILE A 186 -3.16 -1.36 11.45
N LEU A 187 -2.26 -2.31 11.18
CA LEU A 187 -0.93 -2.00 10.65
C LEU A 187 -1.00 -1.29 9.29
N LEU A 188 -1.85 -1.77 8.37
CA LEU A 188 -2.08 -1.13 7.07
C LEU A 188 -2.66 0.28 7.21
N ILE A 189 -3.63 0.47 8.10
CA ILE A 189 -4.25 1.79 8.35
C ILE A 189 -3.21 2.75 8.93
N LEU A 190 -2.45 2.34 9.96
CA LEU A 190 -1.42 3.18 10.56
C LEU A 190 -0.33 3.55 9.56
N SER A 191 0.14 2.58 8.75
CA SER A 191 1.07 2.85 7.67
C SER A 191 0.47 3.81 6.62
N GLY A 192 -0.80 3.66 6.26
CA GLY A 192 -1.48 4.55 5.31
C GLY A 192 -1.64 5.97 5.84
N ILE A 193 -1.92 6.14 7.14
CA ILE A 193 -1.97 7.44 7.80
C ILE A 193 -0.59 8.11 7.78
N LEU A 194 0.49 7.37 8.08
CA LEU A 194 1.85 7.90 8.00
C LEU A 194 2.22 8.29 6.56
N ALA A 195 1.83 7.49 5.56
CA ALA A 195 2.04 7.82 4.16
C ALA A 195 1.35 9.14 3.77
N PHE A 196 0.09 9.34 4.20
CA PHE A 196 -0.61 10.61 4.00
C PHE A 196 0.06 11.76 4.75
N PHE A 197 0.43 11.56 6.01
CA PHE A 197 1.06 12.59 6.82
C PHE A 197 2.35 13.12 6.16
N ILE A 198 3.19 12.22 5.66
CA ILE A 198 4.44 12.58 4.99
C ILE A 198 4.14 13.23 3.62
N GLY A 199 3.30 12.61 2.79
CA GLY A 199 3.02 13.10 1.43
C GLY A 199 2.29 14.45 1.40
N ILE A 200 1.31 14.65 2.29
CA ILE A 200 0.57 15.92 2.39
C ILE A 200 1.50 17.03 2.89
N SER A 201 2.29 16.76 3.94
CA SER A 201 3.25 17.73 4.48
C SER A 201 4.27 18.14 3.42
N ALA A 202 4.84 17.17 2.69
CA ALA A 202 5.77 17.43 1.60
C ALA A 202 5.15 18.26 0.47
N THR A 203 3.89 17.99 0.10
CA THR A 203 3.18 18.77 -0.93
C THR A 203 3.06 20.25 -0.54
N PHE A 204 2.69 20.55 0.71
CA PHE A 204 2.60 21.94 1.18
C PHE A 204 3.96 22.63 1.21
N GLU A 205 5.02 21.91 1.60
CA GLU A 205 6.38 22.45 1.60
C GLU A 205 6.88 22.71 0.18
N HIS A 206 6.76 21.72 -0.72
CA HIS A 206 7.17 21.83 -2.12
C HIS A 206 6.42 22.96 -2.83
N THR A 207 5.09 23.05 -2.69
CA THR A 207 4.30 24.12 -3.33
C THR A 207 4.69 25.51 -2.82
N LEU A 208 5.04 25.66 -1.54
CA LEU A 208 5.54 26.93 -1.00
C LEU A 208 6.91 27.30 -1.60
N ILE A 209 7.82 26.34 -1.77
CA ILE A 209 9.11 26.60 -2.41
C ILE A 209 8.90 26.97 -3.89
N TRP A 210 8.05 26.22 -4.60
CA TRP A 210 7.69 26.47 -6.00
C TRP A 210 6.98 27.81 -6.22
N SER A 211 6.25 28.32 -5.23
CA SER A 211 5.62 29.66 -5.32
C SER A 211 6.64 30.80 -5.49
N LYS A 212 7.90 30.57 -5.07
CA LYS A 212 9.01 31.52 -5.20
C LYS A 212 9.82 31.29 -6.48
N TRP A 213 9.52 30.23 -7.22
CA TRP A 213 10.22 29.92 -8.47
C TRP A 213 9.73 30.83 -9.58
N ALA A 214 10.67 31.49 -10.27
CA ALA A 214 10.43 32.18 -11.51
C ALA A 214 11.10 31.41 -12.66
N PRO A 215 10.40 31.12 -13.76
CA PRO A 215 11.05 30.60 -14.96
C PRO A 215 12.12 31.59 -15.42
N TRP A 216 13.23 31.08 -15.93
CA TRP A 216 14.46 31.81 -16.27
C TRP A 216 14.32 32.85 -17.41
N TYR A 217 13.09 33.26 -17.74
CA TYR A 217 12.77 34.31 -18.69
C TYR A 217 12.07 35.45 -17.96
N GLY A 218 12.83 36.41 -17.42
CA GLY A 218 12.26 37.70 -17.01
C GLY A 218 12.74 38.32 -15.70
N VAL A 219 13.73 37.78 -15.01
CA VAL A 219 14.35 38.49 -13.86
C VAL A 219 15.44 39.41 -14.37
N SER A 220 15.06 40.60 -14.81
CA SER A 220 15.98 41.74 -14.95
C SER A 220 15.98 42.53 -13.65
N GLY A 221 17.11 42.51 -12.92
CA GLY A 221 17.42 43.46 -11.85
C GLY A 221 16.88 43.10 -10.47
#